data_AF-X0Y0S5-F1
#
_entry.id   AF-X0Y0S5-F1
#
_cell.length_a   1.000
_cell.length_b   1.000
_cell.length_c   1.000
_cell.angle_alpha   90.00
_cell.angle_beta   90.00
_cell.angle_gamma   90.00
#
_symmetry.space_group_name_H-M   'P 1'
#
loop_
_entity.id
_entity.type
_entity.pdbx_description
1 polymer ?
#
loop_
_entity_poly.entity_id
_entity_poly.type
_entity_poly.pdbx_seq_one_letter_code
_entity_poly.pdbx_strand_id
1 'polypeptide(L)'
;FTKAGSIVVLASLLVFIASHAFGQGAVIWVFLSEIFPNRVRARGQALGSFVHWFMAAAISWTFPMIAARSGGNAFAFYALCMVGQLLWVILVMPETKGITLEQIQKKLGIK
;
A
#
# COMPACT_ATOMS: atom_id res chain seq x y z
N PHE A 1 -27.96 -11.17 10.27
CA PHE A 1 -26.87 -12.02 9.73
C PHE A 1 -27.14 -13.47 10.09
N THR A 2 -26.99 -14.40 9.14
CA THR A 2 -26.96 -15.84 9.46
C THR A 2 -25.62 -16.19 10.07
N LYS A 3 -25.54 -17.23 10.92
CA LYS A 3 -24.26 -17.69 11.50
C LYS A 3 -23.19 -17.93 10.43
N ALA A 4 -23.58 -18.57 9.32
CA ALA A 4 -22.71 -18.79 8.17
C ALA A 4 -22.21 -17.48 7.55
N GLY A 5 -23.09 -16.50 7.35
CA GLY A 5 -22.71 -15.19 6.79
C GLY A 5 -21.71 -14.44 7.68
N SER A 6 -21.89 -14.46 9.00
CA SER A 6 -20.95 -13.82 9.93
C SER A 6 -19.57 -14.48 9.91
N ILE A 7 -19.50 -15.82 9.81
CA ILE A 7 -18.24 -16.56 9.71
C ILE A 7 -17.49 -16.21 8.43
N VAL A 8 -18.20 -16.14 7.30
CA VAL A 8 -17.59 -15.77 6.01
C VAL A 8 -17.01 -14.36 6.07
N VAL A 9 -17.76 -13.38 6.58
CA VAL A 9 -17.28 -11.99 6.72
C VAL A 9 -16.04 -11.92 7.60
N LEU A 10 -16.03 -12.60 8.75
CA LEU A 10 -14.89 -12.63 9.66
C LEU A 10 -13.66 -13.27 9.00
N ALA A 11 -13.83 -14.43 8.35
CA ALA A 11 -12.74 -15.13 7.68
C ALA A 11 -12.14 -14.26 6.56
N SER A 12 -12.98 -13.61 5.73
CA SER A 12 -12.53 -12.71 4.67
C SER A 12 -11.75 -11.51 5.23
N LEU A 13 -12.21 -10.93 6.33
CA LEU A 13 -11.52 -9.81 6.99
C LEU A 13 -10.15 -10.24 7.52
N LEU A 14 -10.06 -11.41 8.16
CA LEU A 14 -8.79 -11.94 8.69
C LEU A 14 -7.78 -12.22 7.59
N VAL A 15 -8.21 -12.84 6.48
CA VAL A 15 -7.36 -13.08 5.31
C VAL A 15 -6.86 -11.75 4.75
N PHE A 16 -7.72 -10.75 4.60
CA PHE A 16 -7.34 -9.42 4.14
C PHE A 16 -6.29 -8.77 5.05
N ILE A 17 -6.50 -8.79 6.37
CA ILE A 17 -5.56 -8.22 7.35
C ILE A 17 -4.21 -8.95 7.28
N ALA A 18 -4.22 -10.29 7.21
CA ALA A 18 -3.00 -11.08 7.11
C ALA A 18 -2.22 -10.76 5.82
N SER A 19 -2.89 -10.73 4.66
CA SER A 19 -2.27 -10.38 3.38
C SER A 19 -1.68 -8.96 3.41
N HIS A 20 -2.39 -8.00 3.99
CA HIS A 20 -1.90 -6.64 4.14
C HIS A 20 -0.67 -6.58 5.06
N ALA A 21 -0.69 -7.28 6.19
CA ALA A 21 0.41 -7.29 7.16
C ALA A 21 1.73 -7.84 6.58
N PHE A 22 1.67 -8.93 5.81
CA PHE A 22 2.86 -9.51 5.18
C PHE A 22 3.41 -8.68 4.01
N GLY A 23 2.54 -8.00 3.27
CA GLY A 23 2.93 -7.20 2.11
C GLY A 23 3.01 -5.72 2.44
N GLN A 24 1.95 -5.00 2.07
CA GLN A 24 1.92 -3.53 2.05
C GLN A 24 2.19 -2.90 3.43
N GLY A 25 1.78 -3.54 4.52
CA GLY A 25 1.93 -3.02 5.88
C GLY A 25 3.38 -2.89 6.34
N ALA A 26 4.27 -3.77 5.88
CA ALA A 26 5.70 -3.73 6.23
C ALA A 26 6.56 -3.16 5.09
N VAL A 27 6.31 -3.61 3.85
CA VAL A 27 7.18 -3.35 2.71
C VAL A 27 7.23 -1.87 2.35
N ILE A 28 6.13 -1.11 2.51
CA ILE A 28 6.10 0.31 2.16
C ILE A 28 7.15 1.11 2.95
N TRP A 29 7.32 0.81 4.23
CA TRP A 29 8.23 1.54 5.12
C TRP A 29 9.69 1.17 4.87
N VAL A 30 9.95 -0.11 4.60
CA VAL A 30 11.28 -0.60 4.21
C VAL A 30 11.69 0.03 2.89
N PHE A 31 10.84 -0.06 1.87
CA PHE A 31 11.11 0.48 0.54
C PHE A 31 11.35 1.99 0.56
N LEU A 32 10.54 2.75 1.31
CA LEU A 32 10.71 4.20 1.47
C LEU A 32 12.08 4.54 2.08
N SER A 33 12.64 3.64 2.90
CA SER A 33 13.96 3.82 3.50
C SER A 33 15.12 3.47 2.57
N GLU A 34 14.87 2.64 1.54
CA GLU A 34 15.86 2.07 0.62
C GLU A 34 15.88 2.77 -0.75
N ILE A 35 14.84 3.51 -1.12
CA ILE A 35 14.74 4.12 -2.45
C ILE A 35 15.41 5.50 -2.55
N PHE A 36 15.42 6.27 -1.46
CA PHE A 36 15.92 7.65 -1.48
C PHE A 36 17.41 7.75 -1.16
N PRO A 37 18.18 8.58 -1.91
CA PRO A 37 19.58 8.79 -1.61
C PRO A 37 19.78 9.51 -0.26
N ASN A 38 20.90 9.25 0.40
CA ASN A 38 21.22 9.75 1.74
C ASN A 38 20.97 11.26 1.90
N ARG A 39 21.30 12.06 0.87
CA ARG A 39 21.13 13.53 0.89
C ARG A 39 19.68 13.99 1.07
N VAL A 40 18.70 13.28 0.52
CA VAL A 40 17.27 13.65 0.61
C VAL A 40 16.41 12.60 1.32
N ARG A 41 17.02 11.55 1.87
CA ARG A 41 16.34 10.42 2.49
C ARG A 41 15.31 10.84 3.54
N ALA A 42 15.67 11.75 4.44
CA ALA A 42 14.75 12.25 5.46
C ALA A 42 13.54 13.01 4.85
N ARG A 43 13.76 13.83 3.82
CA ARG A 43 12.70 14.59 3.15
C ARG A 43 11.80 13.68 2.32
N GLY A 44 12.38 12.71 1.61
CA GLY A 44 11.65 11.71 0.84
C GLY A 44 10.77 10.83 1.73
N GLN A 45 11.31 10.39 2.88
CA GLN A 45 10.53 9.66 3.87
C GLN A 45 9.40 10.52 4.47
N ALA A 46 9.67 11.77 4.85
CA ALA A 46 8.64 12.66 5.37
C ALA A 46 7.49 12.87 4.36
N LEU A 47 7.82 13.11 3.09
CA LEU A 47 6.82 13.25 2.03
C LEU A 47 6.03 11.96 1.80
N GLY A 48 6.71 10.81 1.73
CA GLY A 48 6.05 9.51 1.56
C GLY A 48 5.09 9.18 2.71
N SER A 49 5.55 9.39 3.96
CA SER A 49 4.71 9.23 5.16
C SER A 49 3.52 10.18 5.15
N PHE A 50 3.72 11.45 4.78
CA PHE A 50 2.64 12.42 4.68
C PHE A 50 1.59 11.99 3.66
N VAL A 51 2.01 11.61 2.45
CA VAL A 51 1.09 11.13 1.40
C VAL A 51 0.34 9.89 1.87
N HIS A 52 1.02 8.94 2.52
CA HIS A 52 0.39 7.74 3.07
C HIS A 52 -0.72 8.08 4.07
N TRP A 53 -0.41 8.89 5.09
CA TRP A 53 -1.39 9.25 6.12
C TRP A 53 -2.51 10.14 5.60
N PHE A 54 -2.21 11.05 4.68
CA PHE A 54 -3.21 11.89 4.04
C PHE A 54 -4.20 11.05 3.21
N MET A 55 -3.70 10.09 2.42
CA MET A 55 -4.56 9.15 1.68
C MET A 55 -5.35 8.23 2.62
N ALA A 56 -4.74 7.75 3.71
CA ALA A 56 -5.43 6.96 4.72
C ALA A 56 -6.61 7.73 5.35
N ALA A 57 -6.41 9.00 5.70
CA ALA A 57 -7.47 9.87 6.21
C ALA A 57 -8.56 10.09 5.15
N ALA A 58 -8.17 10.40 3.91
CA ALA A 58 -9.10 10.60 2.81
C ALA A 58 -10.00 9.37 2.59
N ILE A 59 -9.40 8.17 2.47
CA ILE A 59 -10.13 6.91 2.29
C ILE A 59 -11.04 6.64 3.50
N SER A 60 -10.56 6.87 4.73
CA SER A 60 -11.35 6.64 5.94
C SER A 60 -12.61 7.52 5.99
N TRP A 61 -12.54 8.76 5.49
CA TRP A 61 -13.69 9.63 5.40
C TRP A 61 -14.60 9.34 4.20
N THR A 62 -14.03 9.00 3.04
CA THR A 62 -14.82 8.77 1.83
C THR A 62 -15.46 7.40 1.77
N PHE A 63 -14.85 6.38 2.38
CA PHE A 63 -15.34 5.01 2.32
C PHE A 63 -16.78 4.86 2.82
N PRO A 64 -17.20 5.39 3.99
CA PRO A 64 -18.59 5.30 4.43
C PRO A 64 -19.58 5.92 3.44
N MET A 65 -19.22 7.04 2.82
CA MET A 65 -20.07 7.71 1.83
C MET A 65 -20.24 6.88 0.55
N ILE A 66 -19.16 6.24 0.08
CA ILE A 66 -19.18 5.36 -1.08
C ILE A 66 -19.98 4.09 -0.74
N ALA A 67 -19.67 3.43 0.37
CA ALA A 67 -20.33 2.21 0.81
C ALA A 67 -21.84 2.41 1.03
N ALA A 68 -22.26 3.56 1.56
CA ALA A 68 -23.68 3.87 1.73
C ALA A 68 -24.45 3.97 0.40
N ARG A 69 -23.80 4.43 -0.68
CA ARG A 69 -24.42 4.58 -2.00
C ARG A 69 -24.32 3.32 -2.86
N SER A 70 -23.20 2.60 -2.79
CA SER A 70 -22.89 1.49 -3.69
C SER A 70 -22.98 0.10 -3.05
N GLY A 71 -23.17 0.02 -1.74
CA GLY A 71 -23.14 -1.24 -1.00
C GLY A 71 -21.83 -2.00 -1.23
N GLY A 72 -21.93 -3.30 -1.50
CA GLY A 72 -20.77 -4.18 -1.73
C GLY A 72 -19.87 -3.78 -2.91
N ASN A 73 -20.39 -3.02 -3.88
CA ASN A 73 -19.60 -2.58 -5.05
C ASN A 73 -18.46 -1.63 -4.66
N ALA A 74 -18.51 -1.01 -3.47
CA ALA A 74 -17.40 -0.23 -2.94
C ALA A 74 -16.13 -1.09 -2.83
N PHE A 75 -16.25 -2.34 -2.36
CA PHE A 75 -15.12 -3.25 -2.23
C PHE A 75 -14.56 -3.68 -3.59
N ALA A 76 -15.40 -3.82 -4.62
CA ALA A 76 -14.94 -4.13 -5.97
C ALA A 76 -14.07 -3.01 -6.55
N PHE A 77 -14.43 -1.74 -6.30
CA PHE A 77 -13.60 -0.60 -6.68
C PHE A 77 -12.22 -0.63 -6.01
N TYR A 78 -12.16 -0.82 -4.69
CA TYR A 78 -10.86 -0.91 -3.99
C TYR A 78 -10.06 -2.14 -4.39
N ALA A 79 -10.71 -3.27 -4.69
CA ALA A 79 -10.04 -4.45 -5.23
C ALA A 79 -9.38 -4.16 -6.59
N LEU A 80 -10.05 -3.41 -7.46
CA LEU A 80 -9.47 -2.97 -8.74
C LEU A 80 -8.25 -2.05 -8.52
N CYS A 81 -8.33 -1.13 -7.55
CA CYS A 81 -7.19 -0.30 -7.18
C CYS A 81 -6.00 -1.14 -6.69
N MET A 82 -6.24 -2.22 -5.93
CA MET A 82 -5.18 -3.15 -5.51
C MET A 82 -4.54 -3.89 -6.68
N VAL A 83 -5.32 -4.29 -7.70
CA VAL A 83 -4.76 -4.86 -8.94
C VAL A 83 -3.88 -3.83 -9.65
N GLY A 84 -4.32 -2.58 -9.76
CA GLY A 84 -3.52 -1.49 -10.32
C GLY A 84 -2.22 -1.26 -9.55
N GLN A 85 -2.27 -1.30 -8.22
CA GLN A 85 -1.10 -1.21 -7.35
C GLN A 85 -0.13 -2.37 -7.57
N LEU A 86 -0.63 -3.60 -7.72
CA LEU A 86 0.19 -4.76 -8.02
C LEU A 86 0.91 -4.62 -9.36
N LEU A 87 0.20 -4.19 -10.40
CA LEU A 87 0.80 -3.93 -11.72
C LEU A 87 1.89 -2.85 -11.65
N TRP A 88 1.63 -1.78 -10.91
CA TRP A 88 2.63 -0.72 -10.69
C TRP A 88 3.90 -1.25 -10.01
N VAL A 89 3.75 -2.05 -8.95
CA VAL A 89 4.89 -2.65 -8.26
C VAL A 89 5.73 -3.51 -9.20
N ILE A 90 5.10 -4.40 -9.97
CA ILE A 90 5.80 -5.34 -10.84
C ILE A 90 6.51 -4.62 -12.01
N LEU A 91 5.88 -3.58 -12.56
CA LEU A 91 6.37 -2.92 -13.77
C LEU A 91 7.34 -1.76 -13.51
N VAL A 92 7.19 -1.06 -12.38
CA VAL A 92 7.87 0.23 -12.15
C VAL A 92 8.81 0.20 -10.96
N MET A 93 8.48 -0.53 -9.89
CA MET A 93 9.29 -0.49 -8.68
C MET A 93 10.52 -1.40 -8.82
N PRO A 94 11.74 -0.88 -8.64
CA PRO A 94 12.93 -1.71 -8.67
C PRO A 94 12.98 -2.60 -7.41
N GLU A 95 13.45 -3.84 -7.57
CA GLU A 95 13.82 -4.67 -6.42
C GLU A 95 14.98 -4.01 -5.65
N THR A 96 14.83 -3.89 -4.33
CA THR A 96 15.79 -3.25 -3.40
C THR A 96 16.43 -4.25 -2.44
N LYS A 97 15.89 -5.47 -2.34
CA LYS A 97 16.37 -6.50 -1.41
C LYS A 97 17.83 -6.90 -1.68
N GLY A 98 18.66 -6.75 -0.64
CA GLY A 98 20.06 -7.18 -0.67
C GLY A 98 20.97 -6.31 -1.55
N ILE A 99 20.51 -5.12 -1.95
CA ILE A 99 21.27 -4.17 -2.77
C ILE A 99 21.62 -2.97 -1.88
N THR A 100 22.84 -2.45 -1.99
CA THR A 100 23.21 -1.25 -1.21
C THR A 100 22.53 0.00 -1.76
N LEU A 101 22.41 1.03 -0.92
CA LEU A 101 21.77 2.28 -1.32
C LEU A 101 22.49 2.96 -2.50
N GLU A 102 23.82 2.87 -2.53
CA GLU A 102 24.67 3.42 -3.60
C GLU A 102 24.43 2.69 -4.93
N GLN A 103 24.22 1.37 -4.88
CA GLN A 103 23.89 0.57 -6.05
C GLN A 103 22.49 0.91 -6.57
N ILE A 104 21.50 1.15 -5.69
CA ILE A 104 20.16 1.62 -6.08
C ILE A 104 20.25 2.99 -6.74
N GLN A 105 21.01 3.94 -6.18
CA GLN A 105 21.22 5.26 -6.78
C GLN A 105 21.80 5.18 -8.18
N LYS A 106 22.84 4.34 -8.37
CA LYS A 106 23.44 4.09 -9.68
C LYS A 106 22.44 3.50 -10.67
N LYS A 107 21.61 2.53 -10.23
CA LYS A 107 20.55 1.92 -11.05
C LYS A 107 19.47 2.91 -11.46
N LEU A 108 19.17 3.88 -10.59
CA LEU A 108 18.22 4.96 -10.84
C LEU A 108 18.82 6.15 -11.61
N GLY A 109 20.12 6.13 -11.93
CA GLY A 109 20.80 7.23 -12.62
C GLY A 109 20.96 8.51 -11.78
N ILE A 110 20.85 8.40 -10.45
CA ILE A 110 21.00 9.51 -9.51
C ILE A 110 22.50 9.68 -9.22
N LYS A 111 23.05 10.87 -9.51
CA LYS A 111 24.45 11.24 -9.20
C LYS A 111 24.58 11.76 -7.77
#